data_AF-A0A1H4RQ66-F1
#
_entry.id   AF-A0A1H4RQ66-F1
#
_cell.length_a   1.000
_cell.length_b   1.000
_cell.length_c   1.000
_cell.angle_alpha   90.00
_cell.angle_beta   90.00
_cell.angle_gamma   90.00
#
_symmetry.space_group_name_H-M   'P 1'
#
loop_
_entity.id
_entity.type
_entity.pdbx_description
1 polymer ?
#
loop_
_entity_poly.entity_id
_entity_poly.type
_entity_poly.pdbx_seq_one_letter_code
_entity_poly.pdbx_strand_id
1 'polypeptide(L)'
;MITVRYFAAAKAAAGLDEERIDTAAFTPTDDDGAAPSAAPFTLGALLETLQRLERPGATPDAPELSRVLSRSSFLINGVAAKDHAKPLSAGDTVDVLPPFAGG
;
A
#
# COMPACT_ATOMS: atom_id res chain seq x y z
N MET A 1 6.98 -3.82 10.65
CA MET A 1 7.53 -3.47 9.31
C MET A 1 6.96 -4.39 8.25
N ILE A 2 6.24 -3.84 7.29
CA ILE A 2 5.78 -4.49 6.06
C ILE A 2 6.61 -3.91 4.90
N THR A 3 6.95 -4.74 3.92
CA THR A 3 7.67 -4.31 2.72
C THR A 3 6.67 -4.11 1.58
N VAL A 4 6.66 -2.95 0.93
CA VAL A 4 5.80 -2.68 -0.24
C VAL A 4 6.67 -2.52 -1.47
N ARG A 5 6.39 -3.28 -2.52
CA ARG A 5 7.13 -3.25 -3.78
C ARG A 5 6.25 -2.75 -4.91
N TYR A 6 6.74 -1.79 -5.66
CA TYR A 6 5.99 -1.12 -6.72
C TYR A 6 6.48 -1.53 -8.09
N PHE A 7 5.53 -1.77 -9.00
CA PHE A 7 5.83 -2.17 -10.37
C PHE A 7 5.20 -1.20 -11.38
N ALA A 8 5.86 -1.04 -12.53
CA ALA A 8 5.37 -0.24 -13.66
C ALA A 8 4.85 1.15 -13.25
N ALA A 9 3.58 1.46 -13.54
CA ALA A 9 2.97 2.76 -13.22
C ALA A 9 2.95 3.05 -11.71
N ALA A 10 2.90 2.03 -10.86
CA ALA A 10 2.94 2.21 -9.41
C ALA A 10 4.33 2.63 -8.95
N LYS A 11 5.39 2.11 -9.57
CA LYS A 11 6.77 2.55 -9.30
C LYS A 11 6.95 4.01 -9.71
N ALA A 12 6.45 4.39 -10.89
CA ALA A 12 6.51 5.76 -11.38
C ALA A 12 5.75 6.74 -10.46
N ALA A 13 4.57 6.33 -9.99
CA ALA A 13 3.75 7.12 -9.07
C ALA A 13 4.30 7.18 -7.64
N ALA A 14 4.92 6.11 -7.15
CA ALA A 14 5.56 6.08 -5.84
C ALA A 14 6.92 6.79 -5.84
N GLY A 15 7.60 6.81 -6.98
CA GLY A 15 8.95 7.34 -7.14
C GLY A 15 10.07 6.41 -6.69
N LEU A 16 9.74 5.17 -6.35
CA LEU A 16 10.63 4.21 -5.71
C LEU A 16 10.17 2.79 -6.00
N ASP A 17 11.13 1.86 -6.02
CA ASP A 17 10.90 0.43 -6.25
C ASP A 17 10.30 -0.28 -5.03
N GLU A 18 10.73 0.11 -3.83
CA GLU A 18 10.37 -0.53 -2.57
C GLU A 18 10.40 0.49 -1.41
N GLU A 19 9.45 0.39 -0.48
CA GLU A 19 9.52 1.05 0.82
C GLU A 19 9.12 0.12 1.97
N ARG A 20 9.49 0.50 3.20
CA ARG A 20 9.12 -0.21 4.43
C ARG A 20 8.11 0.63 5.21
N ILE A 21 6.96 0.04 5.51
CA ILE A 21 5.90 0.66 6.30
C ILE A 21 5.91 0.09 7.71
N ASP A 22 6.00 0.98 8.70
CA ASP A 22 5.95 0.58 10.10
C ASP A 22 4.52 0.49 10.60
N THR A 23 4.01 -0.74 10.73
CA THR A 23 2.64 -1.01 11.19
C THR A 23 2.34 -0.51 12.60
N ALA A 24 3.36 -0.40 13.46
CA ALA A 24 3.19 0.09 14.82
C ALA A 24 2.95 1.61 14.87
N ALA A 25 3.41 2.35 13.86
CA ALA A 25 3.20 3.78 13.74
C ALA A 25 1.78 4.15 13.26
N PHE A 26 1.04 3.16 12.72
CA PHE A 26 -0.25 3.36 12.06
C PHE A 26 -1.34 2.48 12.65
N THR A 27 -1.30 2.16 13.95
CA THR A 27 -2.48 1.60 14.63
C THR A 27 -3.65 2.54 14.34
N PRO A 28 -4.71 2.09 13.66
CA PRO A 28 -5.87 2.94 13.42
C PRO A 28 -6.47 3.28 14.77
N THR A 29 -6.12 4.46 15.28
CA THR A 29 -6.92 5.12 16.31
C THR A 29 -8.22 5.48 15.60
N ASP A 30 -9.29 4.83 16.02
CA ASP A 30 -10.63 5.28 15.67
C ASP A 30 -10.74 6.79 15.97
N ASP A 31 -11.45 7.53 15.11
CA ASP A 31 -11.61 8.99 15.18
C ASP A 31 -12.21 9.45 16.54
N ASP A 32 -12.77 8.52 17.32
CA ASP A 32 -13.34 8.74 18.65
C ASP A 32 -12.29 8.78 19.80
N GLY A 33 -10.99 8.67 19.53
CA GLY A 33 -9.95 8.69 20.57
C GLY A 33 -9.96 7.47 21.50
N ALA A 34 -10.63 6.40 21.08
CA ALA A 34 -10.61 5.11 21.76
C ALA A 34 -9.21 4.45 21.66
N ALA A 35 -8.83 3.72 22.70
CA ALA A 35 -7.61 2.90 22.73
C ALA A 35 -7.43 2.10 21.43
N PRO A 36 -6.19 1.83 20.96
CA PRO A 36 -5.96 1.16 19.69
C PRO A 36 -6.80 -0.11 19.63
N SER A 37 -7.77 -0.13 18.71
CA SER A 37 -8.64 -1.29 18.54
C SER A 37 -7.76 -2.49 18.25
N ALA A 38 -8.01 -3.63 18.91
CA ALA A 38 -7.30 -4.89 18.68
C ALA A 38 -7.47 -5.45 17.25
N ALA A 39 -8.08 -4.67 16.35
CA ALA A 39 -8.23 -4.98 14.95
C ALA A 39 -6.84 -5.15 14.30
N PRO A 40 -6.65 -6.22 13.50
CA PRO A 40 -5.40 -6.42 12.80
C PRO A 40 -5.17 -5.30 11.78
N PHE A 41 -3.92 -4.95 11.54
CA PHE A 41 -3.56 -4.09 10.41
C PHE A 41 -3.86 -4.84 9.11
N THR A 42 -4.65 -4.24 8.21
CA THR A 42 -5.15 -4.91 7.00
C THR A 42 -4.51 -4.35 5.74
N LEU A 43 -4.72 -5.04 4.61
CA LEU A 43 -4.36 -4.52 3.29
C LEU A 43 -5.03 -3.15 3.02
N GLY A 44 -6.31 -2.98 3.37
CA GLY A 44 -7.00 -1.70 3.23
C GLY A 44 -6.31 -0.57 4.01
N ALA A 45 -5.98 -0.81 5.27
CA ALA A 45 -5.28 0.16 6.12
C ALA A 45 -3.89 0.53 5.55
N LEU A 46 -3.19 -0.45 4.97
CA LEU A 46 -1.94 -0.18 4.24
C LEU A 46 -2.17 0.75 3.05
N LEU A 47 -3.15 0.45 2.19
CA LEU A 47 -3.44 1.30 1.01
C LEU A 47 -3.83 2.72 1.41
N GLU A 48 -4.63 2.88 2.46
CA GLU A 48 -5.00 4.17 3.04
C GLU A 48 -3.81 4.93 3.62
N THR A 49 -2.80 4.22 4.13
CA THR A 49 -1.55 4.83 4.55
C THR A 49 -0.77 5.31 3.33
N LEU A 50 -0.58 4.45 2.33
CA LEU A 50 0.22 4.76 1.13
C LEU A 50 -0.30 5.95 0.34
N GLN A 51 -1.62 6.15 0.28
CA GLN A 51 -2.26 7.30 -0.40
C GLN A 51 -2.06 8.64 0.33
N ARG A 52 -1.71 8.62 1.63
CA ARG A 52 -1.48 9.83 2.44
C ARG A 52 -0.01 10.25 2.46
N LEU A 53 0.91 9.36 2.10
CA LEU A 53 2.33 9.65 2.05
C LEU A 53 2.65 10.60 0.90
N GLU A 54 3.41 11.66 1.18
CA GLU A 54 3.95 12.54 0.17
C GLU A 54 4.94 11.78 -0.74
N ARG A 55 4.88 12.05 -2.05
CA ARG A 55 5.68 11.34 -3.08
C ARG A 55 6.64 12.27 -3.82
N PRO A 56 7.68 12.80 -3.15
CA PRO A 56 8.63 13.71 -3.79
C PRO A 56 9.44 13.07 -4.92
N GLY A 57 9.52 11.73 -4.96
CA GLY A 57 10.19 10.99 -6.03
C GLY A 57 9.31 10.63 -7.22
N ALA A 58 8.01 10.94 -7.18
CA ALA A 58 7.09 10.59 -8.26
C ALA A 58 7.55 11.22 -9.58
N THR A 59 7.44 10.47 -10.67
CA THR A 59 7.76 11.04 -12.00
C THR A 59 6.72 12.10 -12.35
N PRO A 60 7.10 13.27 -12.93
CA PRO A 60 6.18 14.39 -13.16
C PRO A 60 4.90 14.05 -13.95
N ASP A 61 4.98 13.12 -14.90
CA ASP A 61 3.86 12.68 -15.74
C ASP A 61 3.17 11.40 -15.24
N ALA A 62 3.58 10.86 -14.09
CA ALA A 62 2.89 9.69 -13.53
C ALA A 62 1.49 10.06 -13.04
N PRO A 63 0.52 9.14 -13.18
CA PRO A 63 -0.75 9.28 -12.49
C PRO A 63 -0.55 9.29 -10.97
N GLU A 64 -1.45 9.96 -10.26
CA GLU A 64 -1.54 9.93 -8.79
C GLU A 64 -1.51 8.50 -8.24
N LEU A 65 -0.73 8.26 -7.20
CA LEU A 65 -0.59 6.93 -6.61
C LEU A 65 -1.94 6.35 -6.17
N SER A 66 -2.83 7.17 -5.60
CA SER A 66 -4.19 6.77 -5.23
C SER A 66 -4.96 6.17 -6.41
N ARG A 67 -4.90 6.82 -7.58
CA ARG A 67 -5.53 6.35 -8.82
C ARG A 67 -4.92 5.05 -9.33
N VAL A 68 -3.60 4.89 -9.19
CA VAL A 68 -2.91 3.65 -9.57
C VAL A 68 -3.31 2.49 -8.65
N LEU A 69 -3.30 2.72 -7.34
CA LEU A 69 -3.68 1.71 -6.34
C LEU A 69 -5.11 1.21 -6.55
N SER A 70 -6.07 2.09 -6.83
CA SER A 70 -7.47 1.69 -7.09
C SER A 70 -7.66 0.75 -8.28
N ARG A 71 -6.70 0.70 -9.22
CA ARG A 71 -6.75 -0.18 -10.40
C ARG A 71 -5.79 -1.37 -10.29
N SER A 72 -4.93 -1.39 -9.27
CA SER A 72 -3.89 -2.40 -9.10
C SER A 72 -4.44 -3.69 -8.51
N SER A 73 -3.75 -4.79 -8.79
CA SER A 73 -3.87 -6.04 -8.05
C SER A 73 -2.74 -6.14 -7.03
N PHE A 74 -2.99 -6.83 -5.92
CA PHE A 74 -2.03 -6.96 -4.83
C PHE A 74 -1.64 -8.42 -4.62
N LEU A 75 -0.36 -8.66 -4.39
CA LEU A 75 0.12 -9.95 -3.90
C LEU A 75 0.64 -9.76 -2.48
N ILE A 76 0.24 -10.64 -1.56
CA ILE A 76 0.82 -10.74 -0.22
C ILE A 76 1.69 -11.99 -0.21
N ASN A 77 3.01 -11.81 -0.05
CA ASN A 77 4.01 -12.88 -0.11
C ASN A 77 3.88 -13.73 -1.39
N GLY A 78 3.63 -13.06 -2.53
CA GLY A 78 3.43 -13.71 -3.84
C GLY A 78 2.04 -14.29 -4.08
N VAL A 79 1.12 -14.23 -3.10
CA VAL A 79 -0.24 -14.76 -3.23
C VAL A 79 -1.24 -13.62 -3.46
N ALA A 80 -2.05 -13.73 -4.52
CA ALA A 80 -3.05 -12.73 -4.86
C ALA A 80 -4.02 -12.45 -3.68
N ALA A 81 -4.19 -11.17 -3.37
CA ALA A 81 -5.06 -10.67 -2.33
C ALA A 81 -6.06 -9.67 -2.93
N LYS A 82 -7.32 -10.08 -3.00
CA LYS A 82 -8.43 -9.25 -3.47
C LYS A 82 -9.23 -8.64 -2.31
N ASP A 83 -9.20 -9.31 -1.16
CA ASP A 83 -9.89 -8.85 0.03
C ASP A 83 -9.04 -7.83 0.77
N HIS A 84 -9.53 -6.60 0.89
CA HIS A 84 -8.84 -5.52 1.59
C HIS A 84 -8.93 -5.65 3.11
N ALA A 85 -9.87 -6.46 3.63
CA ALA A 85 -9.93 -6.79 5.06
C ALA A 85 -8.87 -7.83 5.48
N LYS A 86 -8.12 -8.40 4.52
CA LYS A 86 -7.09 -9.40 4.80
C LYS A 86 -6.03 -8.82 5.75
N PRO A 87 -5.77 -9.47 6.89
CA PRO A 87 -4.76 -9.02 7.83
C PRO A 87 -3.36 -9.18 7.25
N LEU A 88 -2.49 -8.23 7.59
CA LEU A 88 -1.07 -8.23 7.28
C LEU A 88 -0.27 -8.38 8.57
N SER A 89 0.81 -9.14 8.50
CA SER A 89 1.74 -9.37 9.59
C SER A 89 3.04 -8.60 9.36
N ALA A 90 3.75 -8.28 10.44
CA ALA A 90 5.11 -7.79 10.33
C ALA A 90 5.98 -8.82 9.58
N GLY A 91 6.78 -8.35 8.62
CA GLY A 91 7.57 -9.20 7.72
C GLY A 91 6.89 -9.52 6.39
N ASP A 92 5.58 -9.27 6.25
CA ASP A 92 4.90 -9.48 4.98
C ASP A 92 5.46 -8.56 3.88
N THR A 93 5.45 -9.08 2.66
CA THR A 93 5.74 -8.35 1.44
C THR A 93 4.46 -8.16 0.63
N VAL A 94 4.17 -6.92 0.23
CA VAL A 94 3.04 -6.55 -0.61
C VAL A 94 3.54 -6.06 -1.96
N ASP A 95 3.24 -6.79 -3.03
CA ASP A 95 3.54 -6.36 -4.39
C ASP A 95 2.33 -5.60 -4.98
N VAL A 96 2.57 -4.40 -5.51
CA VAL A 96 1.57 -3.56 -6.17
C VAL A 96 1.70 -3.71 -7.68
N LEU A 97 0.72 -4.36 -8.29
CA LEU A 97 0.71 -4.71 -9.70
C LEU A 97 -0.39 -3.93 -10.43
N PRO A 98 -0.08 -2.72 -10.96
CA PRO A 98 -1.03 -2.01 -11.81
C PRO A 98 -1.33 -2.81 -13.08
N PRO A 99 -2.50 -2.60 -13.71
CA PRO A 99 -2.83 -3.28 -14.94
C PRO A 99 -1.76 -2.96 -15.98
N PHE A 100 -1.31 -3.98 -16.70
CA PHE A 100 -0.36 -3.79 -17.78
C PHE A 100 -0.96 -2.79 -18.79
N ALA A 101 -0.32 -1.64 -18.95
CA ALA A 101 -0.53 -0.79 -20.11
C ALA A 101 0.22 -1.45 -21.28
N GLY A 102 -0.30 -2.57 -21.77
CA GLY A 102 0.16 -3.15 -23.03
C GLY A 102 -0.10 -2.13 -24.14
N GLY A 103 0.97 -1.62 -24.72
CA GLY A 103 0.95 -0.92 -26.01
C GLY A 103 0.97 -1.92 -27.15
#